data_AF-A0A969FYU4-F1
#
_entry.id   AF-A0A969FYU4-F1
#
_cell.length_a   1.000
_cell.length_b   1.000
_cell.length_c   1.000
_cell.angle_alpha   90.00
_cell.angle_beta   90.00
_cell.angle_gamma   90.00
#
_symmetry.space_group_name_H-M   'P 1'
#
loop_
_entity.id
_entity.type
_entity.pdbx_description
1 polymer ?
#
loop_
_entity_poly.entity_id
_entity_poly.type
_entity_poly.pdbx_seq_one_letter_code
_entity_poly.pdbx_strand_id
1 'polypeptide(L)'
;MIQPLGKRFGSKDEPPYIYLDKDDRSGSAADGENLYIYRPDLIDLVMVFALIYEGAKDFTSVNGRMTIRDQSTGQEIFMRLNNPDPNLSFCAVCTIRRVGDHVEITKEEQYFPDHSYADKHFGFGFRWTAGRK
;
A
#
# COMPACT_ATOMS: atom_id res chain seq x y z
N MET A 1 9.33 5.21 2.80
CA MET A 1 8.53 4.51 1.77
C MET A 1 9.20 3.19 1.40
N ILE A 2 8.43 2.10 1.51
CA ILE A 2 8.77 0.74 1.08
C ILE A 2 8.02 0.51 -0.22
N GLN A 3 8.73 0.09 -1.27
CA GLN A 3 8.15 -0.20 -2.57
C GLN A 3 9.12 -1.03 -3.45
N PRO A 4 8.59 -1.90 -4.32
CA PRO A 4 9.43 -2.79 -5.12
C PRO A 4 10.11 -2.06 -6.29
N LEU A 5 9.45 -1.05 -6.88
CA LEU A 5 9.97 -0.28 -8.03
C LEU A 5 11.32 0.41 -7.72
N GLY A 6 11.49 0.88 -6.48
CA GLY A 6 12.71 1.51 -5.98
C GLY A 6 13.68 0.54 -5.28
N LYS A 7 13.42 -0.77 -5.34
CA LYS A 7 14.15 -1.83 -4.60
C LYS A 7 14.23 -1.57 -3.09
N ARG A 8 13.14 -1.07 -2.50
CA ARG A 8 13.04 -0.77 -1.06
C ARG A 8 12.07 -1.76 -0.43
N PHE A 9 12.56 -2.94 -0.06
CA PHE A 9 11.74 -4.02 0.51
C PHE A 9 11.55 -3.92 2.03
N GLY A 10 12.26 -3.02 2.71
CA GLY A 10 12.16 -2.89 4.16
C GLY A 10 12.83 -4.05 4.91
N SER A 11 12.50 -4.22 6.19
CA SER A 11 13.13 -5.18 7.08
C SER A 11 12.15 -5.61 8.17
N LYS A 12 12.25 -6.87 8.60
CA LYS A 12 11.54 -7.40 9.76
C LYS A 12 12.23 -7.06 11.09
N ASP A 13 13.54 -6.82 11.04
CA ASP A 13 14.41 -6.67 12.22
C ASP A 13 14.81 -5.20 12.48
N GLU A 14 14.63 -4.33 11.49
CA GLU A 14 14.96 -2.90 11.58
C GLU A 14 13.72 -2.02 11.40
N PRO A 15 13.63 -0.86 12.07
CA PRO A 15 12.55 0.10 11.85
C PRO A 15 12.36 0.44 10.35
N PRO A 16 11.12 0.53 9.86
CA PRO A 16 9.86 0.52 10.61
C PRO A 16 9.27 -0.87 10.88
N TYR A 17 10.06 -1.96 10.77
CA TYR A 17 9.60 -3.35 10.95
C TYR A 17 8.52 -3.77 9.96
N ILE A 18 8.64 -3.25 8.73
CA ILE A 18 7.74 -3.56 7.62
C ILE A 18 8.59 -4.18 6.51
N TYR A 19 8.12 -5.29 5.96
CA TYR A 19 8.80 -6.05 4.92
C TYR A 19 7.87 -6.32 3.74
N LEU A 20 8.36 -6.12 2.53
CA LEU A 20 7.70 -6.49 1.27
C LEU A 20 8.45 -7.67 0.66
N ASP A 21 7.75 -8.74 0.30
CA ASP A 21 8.37 -10.00 -0.09
C ASP A 21 9.00 -10.02 -1.49
N LYS A 22 8.33 -9.42 -2.48
CA LYS A 22 8.74 -9.48 -3.88
C LYS A 22 8.18 -8.33 -4.71
N ASP A 23 8.58 -8.33 -5.97
CA ASP A 23 8.18 -7.41 -7.02
C ASP A 23 7.45 -8.23 -8.11
N ASP A 24 6.12 -8.38 -7.99
CA ASP A 24 5.27 -9.12 -8.93
C ASP A 24 4.52 -8.17 -9.86
N ARG A 25 5.28 -7.55 -10.77
CA ARG A 25 4.75 -6.58 -11.74
C ARG A 25 3.84 -7.19 -12.80
N SER A 26 3.95 -8.50 -13.03
CA SER A 26 3.14 -9.22 -14.02
C SER A 26 1.79 -9.64 -13.48
N GLY A 27 1.57 -9.57 -12.16
CA GLY A 27 0.39 -10.17 -11.51
C GLY A 27 0.32 -11.68 -11.73
N SER A 28 1.48 -12.30 -11.95
CA SER A 28 1.60 -13.70 -12.34
C SER A 28 1.64 -14.64 -11.14
N ALA A 29 2.00 -14.11 -9.97
CA ALA A 29 2.00 -14.90 -8.75
C ALA A 29 0.56 -15.05 -8.25
N ALA A 30 0.16 -16.29 -7.93
CA ALA A 30 -1.19 -16.58 -7.47
C ALA A 30 -1.55 -15.86 -6.15
N ASP A 31 -0.54 -15.55 -5.35
CA ASP A 31 -0.61 -14.84 -4.07
C ASP A 31 -0.38 -13.32 -4.19
N GLY A 32 0.01 -12.80 -5.36
CA GLY A 32 0.36 -11.39 -5.56
C GLY A 32 1.59 -10.95 -4.74
N GLU A 33 1.73 -9.65 -4.49
CA GLU A 33 2.76 -9.07 -3.61
C GLU A 33 2.26 -9.01 -2.15
N ASN A 34 3.12 -9.36 -1.18
CA ASN A 34 2.75 -9.41 0.24
C ASN A 34 3.60 -8.45 1.08
N LEU A 35 2.92 -7.60 1.86
CA LEU A 35 3.52 -6.68 2.83
C LEU A 35 3.21 -7.15 4.25
N TYR A 36 4.24 -7.24 5.08
CA TYR A 36 4.20 -7.70 6.46
C TYR A 36 4.54 -6.56 7.40
N ILE A 37 3.74 -6.42 8.47
CA ILE A 37 3.97 -5.47 9.54
C ILE A 37 4.25 -6.26 10.81
N TYR A 38 5.51 -6.27 11.28
CA TYR A 38 5.94 -7.08 12.42
C TYR A 38 5.74 -6.38 13.78
N ARG A 39 5.80 -5.05 13.79
CA ARG A 39 5.60 -4.22 15.00
C ARG A 39 4.49 -3.20 14.78
N PRO A 40 3.22 -3.64 14.64
CA PRO A 40 2.09 -2.73 14.47
C PRO A 40 1.91 -1.79 15.67
N ASP A 41 2.43 -2.18 16.83
CA ASP A 41 2.50 -1.36 18.03
C ASP A 41 3.41 -0.13 17.88
N LEU A 42 4.35 -0.11 16.93
CA LEU A 42 5.24 1.04 16.71
C LEU A 42 4.76 1.96 15.57
N ILE A 43 3.59 1.69 15.00
CA ILE A 43 3.03 2.48 13.90
C ILE A 43 2.23 3.64 14.43
N ASP A 44 2.54 4.86 13.96
CA ASP A 44 1.62 5.99 14.07
C ASP A 44 0.60 5.96 12.92
N LEU A 45 1.11 5.87 11.68
CA LEU A 45 0.31 5.80 10.46
C LEU A 45 1.07 5.04 9.36
N VAL A 46 0.41 4.08 8.73
CA VAL A 46 0.80 3.48 7.46
C VAL A 46 -0.30 3.73 6.44
N MET A 47 0.06 4.16 5.24
CA MET A 47 -0.81 4.18 4.07
C MET A 47 -0.32 3.11 3.10
N VAL A 48 -1.16 2.15 2.79
CA VAL A 48 -0.90 1.14 1.75
C VAL A 48 -1.44 1.67 0.44
N PHE A 49 -0.64 1.59 -0.62
CA PHE A 49 -1.02 2.10 -1.94
C PHE A 49 -0.74 1.08 -3.04
N ALA A 50 -1.47 1.23 -4.14
CA ALA A 50 -1.21 0.58 -5.41
C ALA A 50 -0.94 1.65 -6.48
N LEU A 51 -0.09 1.34 -7.44
CA LEU A 51 0.26 2.25 -8.54
C LEU A 51 0.30 1.48 -9.86
N ILE A 52 -0.35 2.03 -10.89
CA ILE A 52 -0.19 1.59 -12.26
C ILE A 52 1.06 2.27 -12.84
N TYR A 53 2.15 1.51 -12.93
CA TYR A 53 3.42 2.01 -13.48
C TYR A 53 3.54 1.79 -14.99
N GLU A 54 3.10 0.62 -15.49
CA GLU A 54 3.16 0.25 -16.91
C GLU A 54 2.15 -0.88 -17.22
N GLY A 55 1.79 -1.06 -18.48
CA GLY A 55 0.97 -2.19 -18.96
C GLY A 55 -0.53 -1.94 -18.89
N ALA A 56 -1.07 -1.71 -17.69
CA ALA A 56 -2.47 -1.33 -17.53
C ALA A 56 -2.67 0.18 -17.80
N LYS A 57 -3.83 0.56 -18.33
CA LYS A 57 -4.16 1.97 -18.57
C LYS A 57 -4.51 2.71 -17.28
N ASP A 58 -5.33 2.05 -16.47
CA ASP A 58 -5.91 2.57 -15.23
C ASP A 58 -6.44 1.39 -14.40
N PHE A 59 -6.98 1.70 -13.22
CA PHE A 59 -7.55 0.69 -12.33
C PHE A 59 -8.89 0.11 -12.79
N THR A 60 -9.56 0.66 -13.83
CA THR A 60 -10.82 0.10 -14.37
C THR A 60 -10.59 -1.26 -15.04
N SER A 61 -9.39 -1.45 -15.58
CA SER A 61 -9.00 -2.65 -16.32
C SER A 61 -8.33 -3.72 -15.45
N VAL A 62 -8.06 -3.42 -14.18
CA VAL A 62 -7.38 -4.33 -13.26
C VAL A 62 -8.37 -4.77 -12.17
N ASN A 63 -8.45 -6.08 -11.92
CA ASN A 63 -9.27 -6.62 -10.82
C ASN A 63 -8.54 -6.47 -9.48
N GLY A 64 -8.22 -5.23 -9.12
CA GLY A 64 -7.44 -4.87 -7.95
C GLY A 64 -8.11 -5.31 -6.65
N ARG A 65 -7.40 -6.10 -5.86
CA ARG A 65 -7.86 -6.61 -4.57
C ARG A 65 -6.73 -6.63 -3.56
N MET A 66 -7.07 -6.47 -2.30
CA MET A 66 -6.16 -6.59 -1.16
C MET A 66 -6.85 -7.36 -0.05
N THR A 67 -6.09 -8.24 0.60
CA THR A 67 -6.53 -8.93 1.81
C THR A 67 -5.58 -8.55 2.94
N ILE A 68 -6.12 -8.10 4.06
CA ILE A 68 -5.34 -7.96 5.30
C ILE A 68 -5.67 -9.14 6.18
N ARG A 69 -4.64 -9.83 6.67
CA ARG A 69 -4.78 -10.94 7.62
C ARG A 69 -4.08 -10.60 8.92
N ASP A 70 -4.82 -10.62 10.02
CA ASP A 70 -4.24 -10.63 11.35
C ASP A 70 -3.74 -12.05 11.66
N GLN A 71 -2.42 -12.20 11.78
CA GLN A 71 -1.81 -13.51 12.03
C GLN A 71 -2.07 -14.04 13.45
N SER A 72 -2.46 -13.18 14.39
CA SER A 72 -2.72 -13.58 15.79
C SER A 72 -4.13 -14.13 15.98
N THR A 73 -5.12 -13.56 15.29
CA THR A 73 -6.53 -13.96 15.39
C THR A 73 -7.01 -14.79 14.21
N GLY A 74 -6.29 -14.75 13.08
CA GLY A 74 -6.71 -15.35 11.81
C GLY A 74 -7.81 -14.56 11.08
N GLN A 75 -8.20 -13.39 11.58
CA GLN A 75 -9.21 -12.55 10.94
C GLN A 75 -8.70 -12.00 9.61
N GLU A 76 -9.60 -11.92 8.63
CA GLU A 76 -9.31 -11.41 7.30
C GLU A 76 -10.26 -10.28 6.92
N ILE A 77 -9.69 -9.22 6.36
CA ILE A 77 -10.43 -8.11 5.75
C ILE A 77 -10.14 -8.11 4.26
N PHE A 78 -11.20 -8.27 3.47
CA PHE A 78 -11.13 -8.24 2.02
C PHE A 78 -11.52 -6.86 1.48
N MET A 79 -10.66 -6.28 0.67
CA MET A 79 -10.89 -5.01 0.00
C MET A 79 -10.75 -5.18 -1.51
N ARG A 80 -11.67 -4.56 -2.24
CA ARG A 80 -11.63 -4.46 -3.70
C ARG A 80 -11.56 -3.00 -4.11
N LEU A 81 -10.84 -2.73 -5.19
CA LEU A 81 -10.76 -1.44 -5.86
C LEU A 81 -11.88 -1.41 -6.92
N ASN A 82 -13.06 -0.98 -6.52
CA ASN A 82 -14.30 -1.04 -7.31
C ASN A 82 -14.75 0.31 -7.88
N ASN A 83 -14.21 1.43 -7.38
CA ASN A 83 -14.56 2.78 -7.85
C ASN A 83 -13.35 3.56 -8.41
N PRO A 84 -12.66 3.02 -9.43
CA PRO A 84 -11.49 3.67 -10.00
C PRO A 84 -11.82 4.94 -10.79
N ASP A 85 -10.98 5.96 -10.62
CA ASP A 85 -10.96 7.11 -11.54
C ASP A 85 -10.05 6.79 -12.73
N PRO A 86 -10.56 6.75 -13.98
CA PRO A 86 -9.77 6.39 -15.16
C PRO A 86 -8.64 7.38 -15.47
N ASN A 87 -8.61 8.55 -14.84
CA ASN A 87 -7.56 9.55 -15.03
C ASN A 87 -6.45 9.47 -13.97
N LEU A 88 -6.58 8.61 -12.97
CA LEU A 88 -5.67 8.54 -11.83
C LEU A 88 -5.04 7.15 -11.71
N SER A 89 -3.71 7.10 -11.68
CA SER A 89 -2.93 5.86 -11.67
C SER A 89 -2.39 5.48 -10.30
N PHE A 90 -2.66 6.27 -9.26
CA PHE A 90 -2.27 6.00 -7.87
C PHE A 90 -3.52 5.84 -7.00
N CYS A 91 -3.58 4.76 -6.23
CA CYS A 91 -4.67 4.49 -5.28
C CYS A 91 -4.12 4.29 -3.87
N ALA A 92 -4.52 5.12 -2.92
CA ALA A 92 -4.39 4.83 -1.50
C ALA A 92 -5.50 3.83 -1.13
N VAL A 93 -5.11 2.59 -0.83
CA VAL A 93 -6.06 1.49 -0.61
C VAL A 93 -6.63 1.56 0.80
N CYS A 94 -5.77 1.63 1.80
CA CYS A 94 -6.17 1.76 3.20
C CYS A 94 -5.12 2.51 4.02
N THR A 95 -5.56 3.03 5.16
CA THR A 95 -4.68 3.46 6.25
C THR A 95 -4.76 2.48 7.41
N ILE A 96 -3.63 2.35 8.11
CA ILE A 96 -3.50 1.59 9.35
C ILE A 96 -2.94 2.55 10.39
N ARG A 97 -3.70 2.78 11.47
CA ARG A 97 -3.35 3.71 12.55
C ARG A 97 -3.38 2.99 13.88
N ARG A 98 -2.41 3.25 14.76
CA ARG A 98 -2.50 2.78 16.14
C ARG A 98 -3.50 3.64 16.92
N VAL A 99 -4.41 2.99 17.62
CA VAL A 99 -5.37 3.61 18.53
C VAL A 99 -5.29 2.88 19.86
N GLY A 100 -4.65 3.50 20.85
CA GLY A 100 -4.42 2.86 22.15
C GLY A 100 -3.53 1.61 22.03
N ASP A 101 -4.12 0.44 22.26
CA ASP A 101 -3.49 -0.88 22.22
C ASP A 101 -3.82 -1.72 20.97
N HIS A 102 -4.63 -1.19 20.07
CA HIS A 102 -5.02 -1.84 18.82
C HIS A 102 -4.66 -0.98 17.60
N VAL A 103 -4.89 -1.54 16.42
CA VAL A 103 -4.81 -0.80 15.16
C VAL A 103 -6.20 -0.67 14.54
N GLU A 104 -6.48 0.50 14.00
CA GLU A 104 -7.64 0.75 13.16
C GLU A 104 -7.21 0.68 11.69
N ILE A 105 -7.99 -0.06 10.90
CA ILE A 105 -7.81 -0.16 9.46
C ILE A 105 -8.97 0.58 8.80
N THR A 106 -8.67 1.68 8.10
CA THR A 106 -9.65 2.44 7.34
C THR A 106 -9.47 2.14 5.86
N LYS A 107 -10.52 1.62 5.20
CA LYS A 107 -10.54 1.52 3.75
C LYS A 107 -10.70 2.92 3.16
N GLU A 108 -9.69 3.40 2.45
CA GLU A 108 -9.69 4.73 1.84
C GLU A 108 -10.21 4.65 0.40
N GLU A 109 -9.68 3.71 -0.39
CA GLU A 109 -9.96 3.57 -1.83
C GLU A 109 -9.94 4.93 -2.58
N GLN A 110 -8.96 5.76 -2.25
CA GLN A 110 -8.87 7.13 -2.74
C GLN A 110 -7.79 7.26 -3.79
N TYR A 111 -8.13 7.89 -4.92
CA TYR A 111 -7.26 7.98 -6.07
C TYR A 111 -6.59 9.35 -6.14
N PHE A 112 -5.34 9.37 -6.58
CA PHE A 112 -4.51 10.57 -6.67
C PHE A 112 -3.71 10.60 -7.97
N PRO A 113 -3.26 11.79 -8.41
CA PRO A 113 -2.37 11.89 -9.58
C PRO A 113 -1.02 11.21 -9.34
N ASP A 114 -0.45 11.36 -8.14
CA ASP A 114 0.83 10.77 -7.76
C ASP A 114 0.99 10.72 -6.22
N HIS A 115 2.16 10.24 -5.79
CA HIS A 115 2.52 10.11 -4.38
C HIS A 115 2.51 11.43 -3.61
N SER A 116 2.81 12.56 -4.27
CA SER A 116 2.89 13.87 -3.60
C SER A 116 1.51 14.40 -3.20
N TYR A 117 0.49 14.13 -4.02
CA TYR A 117 -0.90 14.46 -3.69
C TYR A 117 -1.41 13.60 -2.53
N ALA A 118 -1.11 12.29 -2.55
CA ALA A 118 -1.45 11.39 -1.46
C ALA A 118 -0.73 11.79 -0.15
N ASP A 119 0.56 12.09 -0.21
CA ASP A 119 1.32 12.58 0.93
C ASP A 119 0.73 13.88 1.50
N LYS A 120 0.40 14.85 0.65
CA LYS A 120 -0.25 16.08 1.10
C LYS A 120 -1.60 15.82 1.78
N HIS A 121 -2.34 14.80 1.34
CA HIS A 121 -3.62 14.42 1.93
C HIS A 121 -3.44 13.76 3.31
N PHE A 122 -2.52 12.81 3.44
CA PHE A 122 -2.33 12.02 4.66
C PHE A 122 -1.29 12.60 5.63
N GLY A 123 -0.50 13.59 5.21
CA GLY A 123 0.39 14.37 6.05
C GLY A 123 1.72 13.71 6.42
N PHE A 124 2.33 12.89 5.56
CA PHE A 124 3.65 12.31 5.87
C PHE A 124 4.79 13.33 5.77
N GLY A 125 4.64 14.36 4.93
CA GLY A 125 5.61 15.46 4.80
C GLY A 125 6.89 15.05 4.08
N PHE A 126 6.82 14.07 3.16
CA PHE A 126 7.97 13.64 2.39
C PHE A 126 8.37 14.68 1.33
N ARG A 127 9.66 14.69 0.98
CA ARG A 127 10.17 15.44 -0.17
C ARG A 127 10.14 14.54 -1.41
N TRP A 128 9.23 14.83 -2.32
CA TRP A 128 9.09 14.10 -3.57
C TRP A 128 9.95 14.70 -4.66
N THR A 129 10.67 13.84 -5.37
CA THR A 129 11.38 14.17 -6.61
C THR A 129 10.94 13.17 -7.66
N ALA A 130 10.70 13.62 -8.90
CA ALA A 130 10.39 12.72 -10.00
C ALA A 130 11.50 11.66 -10.14
N GLY A 131 11.14 10.39 -9.95
CA GLY A 131 12.05 9.29 -10.19
C GLY A 131 12.25 9.11 -11.68
N ARG A 132 13.51 9.01 -12.12
CA ARG A 132 13.86 8.59 -13.49
C ARG A 132 14.47 7.20 -13.41
N LYS A 133 13.97 6.26 -14.20
CA LYS A 133 14.71 5.04 -14.54
C LYS A 133 15.57 5.28 -15.77
#